data_AF-A0A537XTD1-F1
#
_entry.id   AF-A0A537XTD1-F1
#
_cell.length_a   1.000
_cell.length_b   1.000
_cell.length_c   1.000
_cell.angle_alpha   90.00
_cell.angle_beta   90.00
_cell.angle_gamma   90.00
#
_symmetry.space_group_name_H-M   'P 1'
#
loop_
_entity.id
_entity.type
_entity.pdbx_description
1 polymer ?
#
loop_
_entity_poly.entity_id
_entity_poly.type
_entity_poly.pdbx_seq_one_letter_code
_entity_poly.pdbx_strand_id
1 'polypeptide(L)'
;MAREIVSMARPSTLRLAGFLTLTTGGLMLSLGSLMTWAKVPPFDTPTRGTDLWEGIVTLAIGVAVLVGMVTMRLMGTASARRAMAVAILALGLSAGAIAAADAVRGNARFTSPGQRDRIARELAAELHLPYEEVRSRLAVVYEQRFHVSLQPGLFLVVAGGLLVAAGGALSVAWAARSSTPHADREIGGPDDGVPS
;
A
#
# COMPACT_ATOMS: atom_id res chain seq x y z
N MET A 1 24.53 36.92 -15.79
CA MET A 1 23.79 36.11 -14.79
C MET A 1 22.29 36.14 -15.09
N ALA A 2 21.85 35.41 -16.12
CA ALA A 2 20.43 35.23 -16.43
C ALA A 2 20.28 34.07 -17.42
N ARG A 3 19.30 33.18 -17.14
CA ARG A 3 18.77 32.09 -17.99
C ARG A 3 19.68 30.90 -18.29
N GLU A 4 19.87 30.05 -17.29
CA GLU A 4 20.12 28.61 -17.51
C GLU A 4 19.21 27.71 -16.65
N ILE A 5 18.10 28.26 -16.14
CA ILE A 5 17.28 27.63 -15.08
C ILE A 5 16.23 26.65 -15.63
N VAL A 6 16.06 26.51 -16.94
CA VAL A 6 15.13 25.50 -17.48
C VAL A 6 15.75 24.80 -18.68
N SER A 7 16.77 23.99 -18.41
CA SER A 7 17.08 22.88 -19.30
C SER A 7 15.84 21.96 -19.30
N MET A 8 15.00 22.13 -20.33
CA MET A 8 13.90 21.22 -20.68
C MET A 8 14.44 19.88 -21.20
N ALA A 9 15.43 19.30 -20.51
CA ALA A 9 15.81 17.92 -20.71
C ALA A 9 14.58 17.07 -20.39
N ARG A 10 13.94 16.52 -21.43
CA ARG A 10 12.72 15.72 -21.31
C ARG A 10 12.89 14.74 -20.14
N PRO A 11 11.98 14.72 -19.15
CA PRO A 11 12.06 13.75 -18.08
C PRO A 11 12.11 12.37 -18.71
N SER A 12 13.11 11.57 -18.35
CA SER A 12 13.23 10.18 -18.84
C SER A 12 11.89 9.48 -18.61
N THR A 13 11.34 8.83 -19.64
CA THR A 13 10.02 8.19 -19.60
C THR A 13 9.83 7.29 -18.38
N LEU A 14 10.89 6.61 -17.94
CA LEU A 14 10.96 5.80 -16.71
C LEU A 14 10.66 6.58 -15.41
N ARG A 15 11.15 7.82 -15.29
CA ARG A 15 10.88 8.67 -14.12
C ARG A 15 9.42 9.12 -14.08
N LEU A 16 8.86 9.47 -15.24
CA LEU A 16 7.45 9.88 -15.32
C LEU A 16 6.54 8.68 -15.02
N ALA A 17 6.82 7.52 -15.59
CA ALA A 17 6.09 6.29 -15.32
C ALA A 17 6.16 5.88 -13.83
N GLY A 18 7.35 5.92 -13.23
CA GLY A 18 7.53 5.67 -11.79
C GLY A 18 6.76 6.67 -10.92
N PHE A 19 6.76 7.95 -11.28
CA PHE A 19 6.00 8.97 -10.56
C PHE A 19 4.49 8.76 -10.64
N LEU A 20 3.97 8.51 -11.84
CA LEU A 20 2.53 8.29 -12.04
C LEU A 20 2.07 7.02 -11.32
N THR A 21 2.81 5.91 -11.44
CA THR A 21 2.48 4.65 -10.78
C THR A 21 2.48 4.78 -9.25
N LEU A 22 3.47 5.48 -8.67
CA LEU A 22 3.52 5.74 -7.23
C LEU A 22 2.37 6.64 -6.76
N THR A 23 2.09 7.72 -7.50
CA THR A 23 1.02 8.67 -7.14
C THR A 23 -0.33 7.99 -7.20
N THR A 24 -0.63 7.31 -8.30
CA THR A 24 -1.88 6.57 -8.47
C THR A 24 -2.00 5.45 -7.44
N GLY A 25 -0.93 4.67 -7.20
CA GLY A 25 -0.92 3.61 -6.20
C GLY A 25 -1.14 4.13 -4.77
N GLY A 26 -0.46 5.21 -4.37
CA GLY A 26 -0.62 5.83 -3.05
C GLY A 26 -2.02 6.42 -2.83
N LEU A 27 -2.60 7.01 -3.87
CA LEU A 27 -4.00 7.48 -3.85
C LEU A 27 -4.98 6.32 -3.73
N MET A 28 -4.78 5.23 -4.47
CA MET A 28 -5.62 4.03 -4.38
C MET A 28 -5.56 3.38 -3.00
N LEU A 29 -4.38 3.30 -2.38
CA LEU A 29 -4.24 2.84 -0.99
C LEU A 29 -5.05 3.72 -0.02
N SER A 30 -4.91 5.04 -0.15
CA SER A 30 -5.55 5.99 0.74
C SER A 30 -7.07 5.96 0.59
N LEU A 31 -7.57 6.09 -0.65
CA LEU A 31 -9.01 6.05 -0.95
C LEU A 31 -9.61 4.68 -0.63
N GLY A 32 -8.93 3.59 -0.99
CA GLY A 32 -9.41 2.23 -0.72
C GLY A 32 -9.55 1.95 0.78
N SER A 33 -8.69 2.53 1.60
CA SER A 33 -8.76 2.41 3.07
C SER A 33 -9.96 3.16 3.67
N LEU A 34 -10.41 4.25 3.04
CA LEU A 34 -11.60 5.00 3.45
C LEU A 34 -12.91 4.36 2.99
N MET A 35 -12.85 3.47 2.00
CA MET A 35 -14.02 2.78 1.45
C MET A 35 -14.45 1.60 2.32
N THR A 36 -15.66 1.11 2.05
CA THR A 36 -16.18 -0.12 2.66
C THR A 36 -15.35 -1.33 2.19
N TRP A 37 -14.97 -2.19 3.14
CA TRP A 37 -14.21 -3.41 2.88
C TRP A 37 -15.09 -4.65 2.94
N ALA A 38 -16.04 -4.67 3.86
CA ALA A 38 -16.96 -5.79 4.02
C ALA A 38 -18.36 -5.29 4.37
N LYS A 39 -19.36 -6.06 3.92
CA LYS A 39 -20.71 -6.03 4.45
C LYS A 39 -21.02 -7.40 5.01
N VAL A 40 -21.56 -7.42 6.23
CA VAL A 40 -21.87 -8.64 6.97
C VAL A 40 -23.39 -8.66 7.21
N PRO A 41 -24.16 -9.42 6.42
CA PRO A 41 -25.58 -9.65 6.70
C PRO A 41 -25.75 -10.39 8.04
N PRO A 42 -26.85 -10.16 8.79
CA PRO A 42 -28.02 -9.32 8.47
C PRO A 42 -27.87 -7.85 8.89
N PHE A 43 -26.74 -7.45 9.47
CA PHE A 43 -26.62 -6.14 10.13
C PHE A 43 -26.47 -4.96 9.17
N ASP A 44 -26.32 -5.21 7.86
CA ASP A 44 -26.21 -4.25 6.73
C ASP A 44 -25.31 -3.03 6.95
N THR A 45 -24.56 -3.02 8.03
CA THR A 45 -23.73 -1.92 8.48
C THR A 45 -22.42 -2.02 7.71
N PRO A 46 -22.13 -1.09 6.79
CA PRO A 46 -20.91 -1.14 6.00
C PRO A 46 -19.69 -0.95 6.90
N THR A 47 -18.82 -1.94 6.99
CA THR A 47 -17.53 -1.82 7.70
C THR A 47 -16.53 -1.12 6.80
N ARG A 48 -16.12 0.10 7.16
CA ARG A 48 -15.07 0.83 6.45
C ARG A 48 -13.71 0.28 6.82
N GLY A 49 -12.73 0.39 5.92
CA GLY A 49 -11.36 0.02 6.22
C GLY A 49 -10.84 0.75 7.47
N THR A 50 -11.15 2.04 7.63
CA THR A 50 -10.74 2.83 8.80
C THR A 50 -11.34 2.39 10.13
N ASP A 51 -12.40 1.59 10.13
CA ASP A 51 -12.97 1.05 11.36
C ASP A 51 -12.13 -0.13 11.89
N LEU A 52 -11.25 -0.65 11.03
CA LEU A 52 -10.32 -1.73 11.29
C LEU A 52 -8.91 -1.17 11.46
N TRP A 53 -8.11 -1.77 12.33
CA TRP A 53 -6.71 -1.36 12.50
C TRP A 53 -5.92 -1.61 11.20
N GLU A 54 -6.27 -2.65 10.45
CA GLU A 54 -5.68 -2.97 9.15
C GLU A 54 -5.85 -1.80 8.16
N GLY A 55 -7.04 -1.20 8.08
CA GLY A 55 -7.29 -0.09 7.16
C GLY A 55 -6.66 1.23 7.62
N ILE A 56 -6.52 1.45 8.93
CA ILE A 56 -5.73 2.58 9.45
C ILE A 56 -4.26 2.45 9.05
N VAL A 57 -3.69 1.25 9.18
CA VAL A 57 -2.31 0.97 8.77
C VAL A 57 -2.13 1.17 7.26
N THR A 58 -3.05 0.66 6.42
CA THR A 58 -2.95 0.85 4.96
C THR A 58 -3.12 2.32 4.55
N LEU A 59 -3.97 3.08 5.25
CA LEU A 59 -4.11 4.53 5.05
C LEU A 59 -2.80 5.26 5.40
N ALA A 60 -2.21 4.95 6.56
CA ALA A 60 -0.93 5.54 6.97
C ALA A 60 0.19 5.23 5.97
N ILE A 61 0.23 4.00 5.45
CA ILE A 61 1.16 3.61 4.38
C ILE A 61 0.91 4.42 3.11
N GLY A 62 -0.35 4.57 2.67
CA GLY A 62 -0.71 5.37 1.50
C GLY A 62 -0.21 6.81 1.61
N VAL A 63 -0.42 7.45 2.76
CA VAL A 63 0.09 8.81 3.04
C VAL A 63 1.61 8.83 3.06
N ALA A 64 2.26 7.87 3.73
CA ALA A 64 3.72 7.79 3.81
C ALA A 64 4.37 7.63 2.43
N VAL A 65 3.76 6.86 1.53
CA VAL A 65 4.21 6.71 0.14
C VAL A 65 4.12 8.04 -0.61
N LEU A 66 3.00 8.76 -0.49
CA LEU A 66 2.83 10.06 -1.15
C LEU A 66 3.83 11.10 -0.64
N VAL A 67 4.01 11.19 0.68
CA VAL A 67 5.01 12.07 1.30
C VAL A 67 6.42 11.66 0.89
N GLY A 68 6.75 10.38 1.00
CA GLY A 68 8.06 9.83 0.65
C GLY A 68 8.43 10.10 -0.81
N MET A 69 7.47 10.05 -1.72
CA MET A 69 7.67 10.43 -3.12
C MET A 69 8.05 11.90 -3.28
N VAL A 70 7.37 12.82 -2.58
CA VAL A 70 7.72 14.25 -2.59
C VAL A 70 9.10 14.46 -1.97
N THR A 71 9.38 13.85 -0.82
CA THR A 71 10.68 13.93 -0.15
C THR A 71 11.82 13.40 -1.03
N MET A 72 11.60 12.30 -1.75
CA MET A 72 12.59 11.73 -2.69
C MET A 72 12.98 12.72 -3.78
N ARG A 73 12.09 13.65 -4.18
CA ARG A 73 12.42 14.71 -5.15
C ARG A 73 13.35 15.78 -4.57
N LEU A 74 13.29 16.02 -3.27
CA LEU A 74 14.11 17.02 -2.57
C LEU A 74 15.50 16.47 -2.21
N MET A 75 15.69 15.16 -2.27
CA MET A 75 16.97 14.51 -1.94
C MET A 75 18.02 14.75 -3.03
N GLY A 76 19.13 15.38 -2.63
CA GLY A 76 20.28 15.64 -3.51
C GLY A 76 21.16 14.40 -3.80
N THR A 77 21.19 13.42 -2.90
CA THR A 77 22.08 12.25 -3.03
C THR A 77 21.41 11.04 -3.68
N ALA A 78 22.16 10.33 -4.53
CA ALA A 78 21.67 9.11 -5.19
C ALA A 78 21.38 7.96 -4.20
N SER A 79 22.20 7.82 -3.17
CA SER A 79 22.04 6.82 -2.11
C SER A 79 20.75 7.00 -1.31
N ALA A 80 20.45 8.23 -0.87
CA ALA A 80 19.22 8.52 -0.12
C ALA A 80 17.97 8.26 -0.97
N ARG A 81 17.99 8.64 -2.25
CA ARG A 81 16.90 8.35 -3.19
C ARG A 81 16.68 6.86 -3.38
N ARG A 82 17.75 6.07 -3.47
CA ARG A 82 17.68 4.61 -3.58
C ARG A 82 17.10 3.99 -2.31
N ALA A 83 17.56 4.41 -1.13
CA ALA A 83 17.04 3.94 0.15
C ALA A 83 15.53 4.24 0.29
N MET A 84 15.11 5.46 -0.07
CA MET A 84 13.70 5.85 -0.07
C MET A 84 12.87 5.03 -1.06
N ALA A 85 13.38 4.78 -2.27
CA ALA A 85 12.69 3.94 -3.27
C ALA A 85 12.50 2.49 -2.77
N VAL A 86 13.49 1.92 -2.09
CA VAL A 86 13.38 0.60 -1.47
C VAL A 86 12.36 0.60 -0.33
N ALA A 87 12.35 1.65 0.51
CA ALA A 87 11.36 1.79 1.58
C ALA A 87 9.93 1.87 1.02
N ILE A 88 9.71 2.67 -0.02
CA ILE A 88 8.40 2.80 -0.69
C ILE A 88 7.96 1.45 -1.29
N LEU A 89 8.89 0.71 -1.92
CA LEU A 89 8.60 -0.63 -2.42
C LEU A 89 8.17 -1.59 -1.29
N ALA A 90 8.91 -1.61 -0.18
CA ALA A 90 8.59 -2.46 0.97
C ALA A 90 7.24 -2.09 1.59
N LEU A 91 6.93 -0.79 1.68
CA LEU A 91 5.64 -0.28 2.14
C LEU A 91 4.49 -0.72 1.22
N GLY A 92 4.65 -0.58 -0.10
CA GLY A 92 3.64 -1.02 -1.08
C GLY A 92 3.34 -2.52 -0.98
N LEU A 93 4.39 -3.35 -0.88
CA LEU A 93 4.25 -4.79 -0.69
C LEU A 93 3.56 -5.13 0.63
N SER A 94 3.93 -4.45 1.71
CA SER A 94 3.34 -4.67 3.04
C SER A 94 1.85 -4.32 3.05
N ALA A 95 1.47 -3.17 2.49
CA ALA A 95 0.06 -2.77 2.38
C ALA A 95 -0.76 -3.76 1.52
N GLY A 96 -0.22 -4.18 0.38
CA GLY A 96 -0.85 -5.18 -0.48
C GLY A 96 -1.03 -6.53 0.24
N ALA A 97 -0.01 -6.96 0.99
CA ALA A 97 -0.05 -8.20 1.76
C ALA A 97 -1.07 -8.15 2.90
N ILE A 98 -1.17 -7.02 3.62
CA ILE A 98 -2.18 -6.82 4.68
C ILE A 98 -3.59 -6.93 4.09
N ALA A 99 -3.87 -6.19 3.00
CA ALA A 99 -5.19 -6.20 2.38
C ALA A 99 -5.53 -7.58 1.79
N ALA A 100 -4.57 -8.26 1.15
CA ALA A 100 -4.77 -9.61 0.63
C ALA A 100 -5.01 -10.62 1.75
N ALA A 101 -4.26 -10.53 2.85
CA ALA A 101 -4.47 -11.37 4.02
C ALA A 101 -5.85 -11.13 4.64
N ASP A 102 -6.31 -9.88 4.70
CA ASP A 102 -7.66 -9.54 5.17
C ASP A 102 -8.75 -10.05 4.21
N ALA A 103 -8.52 -10.02 2.89
CA ALA A 103 -9.42 -10.61 1.91
C ALA A 103 -9.65 -12.12 2.17
N VAL A 104 -8.54 -12.84 2.42
CA VAL A 104 -8.55 -14.30 2.62
C VAL A 104 -9.10 -14.63 4.02
N ARG A 105 -8.69 -13.87 5.05
CA ARG A 105 -9.09 -14.11 6.43
C ARG A 105 -10.45 -13.55 6.77
N GLY A 106 -10.96 -12.56 6.05
CA GLY A 106 -12.24 -11.90 6.33
C GLY A 106 -13.36 -12.93 6.44
N ASN A 107 -13.41 -13.88 5.50
CA ASN A 107 -14.39 -14.96 5.56
C ASN A 107 -14.22 -15.83 6.82
N ALA A 108 -12.99 -16.17 7.21
CA ALA A 108 -12.71 -16.97 8.40
C ALA A 108 -12.94 -16.21 9.72
N ARG A 109 -12.68 -14.90 9.75
CA ARG A 109 -12.84 -14.03 10.92
C ARG A 109 -14.30 -13.93 11.29
N PHE A 110 -15.14 -13.56 10.32
CA PHE A 110 -16.58 -13.42 10.53
C PHE A 110 -17.32 -14.76 10.68
N THR A 111 -16.75 -15.89 10.22
CA THR A 111 -17.33 -17.22 10.45
C THR A 111 -16.78 -17.92 11.70
N SER A 112 -15.83 -17.33 12.43
CA SER A 112 -15.22 -17.99 13.59
C SER A 112 -16.24 -18.24 14.72
N PRO A 113 -16.25 -19.44 15.36
CA PRO A 113 -17.19 -19.76 16.43
C PRO A 113 -17.16 -18.77 17.59
N GLY A 114 -15.96 -18.29 17.95
CA GLY A 114 -15.78 -17.36 19.07
C GLY A 114 -16.39 -15.97 18.86
N GLN A 115 -16.45 -15.48 17.62
CA GLN A 115 -17.10 -14.19 17.32
C GLN A 115 -18.62 -14.34 17.34
N ARG A 116 -19.16 -15.47 16.87
CA ARG A 116 -20.61 -15.79 16.99
C ARG A 116 -21.04 -15.82 18.45
N ASP A 117 -20.25 -16.44 19.32
CA ASP A 117 -20.53 -16.53 20.76
C ASP A 117 -20.43 -15.18 21.49
N ARG A 118 -19.65 -14.23 20.96
CA ARG A 118 -19.58 -12.85 21.49
C ARG A 118 -20.81 -12.05 21.10
N ILE A 119 -21.17 -12.08 19.81
CA ILE A 119 -22.38 -11.43 19.28
C ILE A 119 -23.64 -11.98 19.96
N ALA A 120 -23.73 -13.30 20.12
CA ALA A 120 -24.86 -13.94 20.81
C ALA A 120 -24.97 -13.49 22.27
N ARG A 121 -23.85 -13.24 22.97
CA ARG A 121 -23.87 -12.72 24.35
C ARG A 121 -24.34 -11.26 24.42
N GLU A 122 -23.87 -10.41 23.52
CA GLU A 122 -24.31 -9.00 23.46
C GLU A 122 -25.80 -8.90 23.12
N LEU A 123 -26.27 -9.63 22.11
CA LEU A 123 -27.70 -9.67 21.75
C LEU A 123 -28.56 -10.28 22.86
N ALA A 124 -28.09 -11.32 23.55
CA ALA A 124 -28.80 -11.88 24.69
C ALA A 124 -28.96 -10.88 25.83
N ALA A 125 -27.91 -10.09 26.11
CA ALA A 125 -27.96 -9.03 27.11
C ALA A 125 -28.89 -7.88 26.71
N GLU A 126 -28.89 -7.47 25.44
CA GLU A 126 -29.70 -6.38 24.93
C GLU A 126 -31.20 -6.77 24.82
N LEU A 127 -31.47 -7.95 24.29
CA LEU A 127 -32.84 -8.47 24.10
C LEU A 127 -33.42 -9.11 25.36
N HIS A 128 -32.63 -9.24 26.44
CA HIS A 128 -33.00 -9.93 27.69
C HIS A 128 -33.48 -11.37 27.45
N LEU A 129 -32.86 -12.06 26.48
CA LEU A 129 -33.19 -13.43 26.11
C LEU A 129 -32.12 -14.41 26.62
N PRO A 130 -32.45 -15.70 26.83
CA PRO A 130 -31.48 -16.72 27.16
C PRO A 130 -30.41 -16.85 26.07
N TYR A 131 -29.13 -16.86 26.47
CA TYR A 131 -27.99 -16.94 25.55
C TYR A 131 -28.09 -18.13 24.58
N GLU A 132 -28.46 -19.33 25.06
CA GLU A 132 -28.55 -20.53 24.22
C GLU A 132 -29.67 -20.42 23.15
N GLU A 133 -30.72 -19.67 23.46
CA GLU A 133 -31.82 -19.43 22.51
C GLU A 133 -31.39 -18.44 21.43
N VAL A 134 -30.68 -17.37 21.81
CA VAL A 134 -30.10 -16.42 20.85
C VAL A 134 -29.04 -17.10 20.00
N ARG A 135 -28.17 -17.93 20.60
CA ARG A 135 -27.10 -18.67 19.92
C ARG A 135 -27.63 -19.65 18.89
N SER A 136 -28.64 -20.45 19.23
CA SER A 136 -29.24 -21.42 18.31
C SER A 136 -29.96 -20.73 17.15
N ARG A 137 -30.67 -19.63 17.41
CA ARG A 137 -31.28 -18.79 16.36
C ARG A 137 -30.22 -18.13 15.48
N LEU A 138 -29.13 -17.64 16.06
CA LEU A 138 -28.00 -17.07 15.30
C LEU A 138 -27.36 -18.12 14.39
N ALA A 139 -27.20 -19.37 14.86
CA ALA A 139 -26.59 -20.44 14.08
C ALA A 139 -27.37 -20.73 12.79
N VAL A 140 -28.70 -20.78 12.86
CA VAL A 140 -29.57 -20.99 11.69
C VAL A 140 -29.50 -19.82 10.70
N VAL A 141 -29.48 -18.58 11.20
CA VAL A 141 -29.34 -17.38 10.35
C VAL A 141 -27.95 -17.32 9.71
N TYR A 142 -26.91 -17.72 10.45
CA TYR A 142 -25.54 -17.76 9.95
C TYR A 142 -25.37 -18.81 8.84
N GLU A 143 -25.95 -20.00 8.99
CA GLU A 143 -25.85 -21.04 7.96
C GLU A 143 -26.60 -20.69 6.68
N GLN A 144 -27.71 -19.95 6.77
CA GLN A 144 -28.55 -19.65 5.61
C GLN A 144 -28.25 -18.32 4.89
N ARG A 145 -27.70 -17.30 5.59
CA ARG A 145 -27.59 -15.94 5.05
C ARG A 145 -26.20 -15.31 5.16
N PHE A 146 -25.22 -15.98 5.77
CA PHE A 146 -23.94 -15.37 6.06
C PHE A 146 -22.96 -15.54 4.89
N HIS A 147 -23.17 -14.75 3.86
CA HIS A 147 -22.17 -14.53 2.81
C HIS A 147 -21.47 -13.20 3.07
N VAL A 148 -20.20 -13.26 3.46
CA VAL A 148 -19.36 -12.07 3.58
C VAL A 148 -19.13 -11.52 2.16
N SER A 149 -19.79 -10.41 1.84
CA SER A 149 -19.56 -9.73 0.56
C SER A 149 -18.37 -8.78 0.73
N LEU A 150 -17.22 -9.20 0.23
CA LEU A 150 -16.07 -8.31 0.05
C LEU A 150 -16.48 -7.15 -0.85
N GLN A 151 -16.08 -5.94 -0.47
CA GLN A 151 -16.43 -4.71 -1.15
C GLN A 151 -15.24 -4.17 -1.96
N PRO A 152 -15.48 -3.30 -2.96
CA PRO A 152 -14.44 -2.80 -3.87
C PRO A 152 -13.26 -2.12 -3.18
N GLY A 153 -13.46 -1.52 -1.99
CA GLY A 153 -12.41 -0.81 -1.27
C GLY A 153 -11.20 -1.68 -0.99
N LEU A 154 -11.41 -2.94 -0.61
CA LEU A 154 -10.33 -3.88 -0.31
C LEU A 154 -9.52 -4.22 -1.56
N PHE A 155 -10.18 -4.48 -2.70
CA PHE A 155 -9.51 -4.73 -3.98
C PHE A 155 -8.73 -3.50 -4.46
N LEU A 156 -9.22 -2.29 -4.18
CA LEU A 156 -8.53 -1.05 -4.51
C LEU A 156 -7.22 -0.91 -3.73
N VAL A 157 -7.20 -1.30 -2.45
CA VAL A 157 -5.97 -1.31 -1.63
C VAL A 157 -4.98 -2.34 -2.15
N VAL A 158 -5.43 -3.55 -2.51
CA VAL A 158 -4.55 -4.58 -3.12
C VAL A 158 -3.93 -4.06 -4.41
N ALA A 159 -4.73 -3.53 -5.33
CA ALA A 159 -4.26 -2.98 -6.59
C ALA A 159 -3.31 -1.77 -6.38
N GLY A 160 -3.64 -0.90 -5.42
CA GLY A 160 -2.80 0.23 -5.02
C GLY A 160 -1.43 -0.22 -4.50
N GLY A 161 -1.39 -1.23 -3.63
CA GLY A 161 -0.14 -1.80 -3.10
C GLY A 161 0.75 -2.37 -4.19
N LEU A 162 0.18 -3.10 -5.16
CA LEU A 162 0.91 -3.63 -6.32
C LEU A 162 1.46 -2.51 -7.21
N LEU A 163 0.68 -1.46 -7.46
CA LEU A 163 1.14 -0.29 -8.22
C LEU A 163 2.28 0.46 -7.51
N VAL A 164 2.19 0.63 -6.18
CA VAL A 164 3.28 1.22 -5.40
C VAL A 164 4.53 0.37 -5.47
N ALA A 165 4.40 -0.95 -5.32
CA ALA A 165 5.53 -1.87 -5.42
C ALA A 165 6.20 -1.80 -6.80
N ALA A 166 5.41 -1.78 -7.89
CA ALA A 166 5.91 -1.63 -9.24
C ALA A 166 6.60 -0.26 -9.46
N GLY A 167 6.01 0.84 -8.99
CA GLY A 167 6.60 2.17 -9.08
C GLY A 167 7.89 2.31 -8.26
N GLY A 168 7.95 1.68 -7.09
CA GLY A 168 9.15 1.57 -6.27
C GLY A 168 10.25 0.78 -6.97
N ALA A 169 9.93 -0.36 -7.59
CA ALA A 169 10.88 -1.19 -8.33
C ALA A 169 11.46 -0.43 -9.54
N LEU A 170 10.63 0.27 -10.31
CA LEU A 170 11.06 1.13 -11.40
C LEU A 170 12.00 2.25 -10.91
N SER A 171 11.69 2.83 -9.75
CA SER A 171 12.52 3.88 -9.13
C SER A 171 13.90 3.36 -8.69
N VAL A 172 13.96 2.14 -8.12
CA VAL A 172 15.22 1.46 -7.78
C VAL A 172 16.03 1.15 -9.04
N ALA A 173 15.39 0.61 -10.08
CA ALA A 173 16.04 0.27 -11.35
C ALA A 173 16.62 1.52 -12.05
N TRP A 174 15.95 2.66 -11.94
CA TRP A 174 16.45 3.94 -12.47
C TRP A 174 17.65 4.48 -11.67
N ALA A 175 17.61 4.39 -10.33
CA ALA A 175 18.72 4.80 -9.47
C ALA A 175 19.99 3.97 -9.68
N ALA A 176 19.85 2.68 -10.02
CA ALA A 176 20.98 1.81 -10.33
C ALA A 176 21.74 2.26 -11.61
N ARG A 177 21.02 2.63 -12.67
CA ARG A 177 21.65 3.04 -13.95
C ARG A 177 22.44 4.35 -13.86
N SER A 178 22.06 5.23 -12.94
CA SER A 178 22.72 6.53 -12.74
C SER A 178 23.98 6.43 -11.89
N SER A 179 24.30 5.24 -11.35
CA SER A 179 25.45 4.98 -10.48
C SER A 179 26.62 4.29 -11.21
N THR A 180 26.71 4.42 -12.54
CA THR A 180 27.85 3.93 -13.34
C THR A 180 28.69 5.12 -13.84
N PRO A 181 29.68 5.62 -13.07
CA PRO A 181 30.67 6.59 -13.56
C PRO A 181 31.96 5.90 -14.04
N HIS A 182 32.34 6.17 -15.29
CA HIS A 182 33.72 6.42 -15.77
C HIS A 182 34.88 5.82 -14.95
N ALA A 183 35.05 4.50 -14.97
CA ALA A 183 36.29 3.85 -14.51
C ALA A 183 37.37 3.71 -15.60
N ASP A 184 37.12 4.21 -16.83
CA ASP A 184 37.98 3.99 -18.00
C ASP A 184 38.69 5.25 -18.53
N ARG A 185 38.77 6.36 -17.76
CA ARG A 185 39.41 7.61 -18.23
C ARG A 185 40.67 8.05 -17.50
N GLU A 186 41.20 7.24 -16.58
CA GLU A 186 42.50 7.46 -15.92
C GLU A 186 43.49 6.32 -16.22
N ILE A 187 43.67 5.96 -17.50
CA ILE A 187 44.88 5.26 -17.96
C ILE A 187 45.29 5.87 -19.30
N GLY A 188 45.79 7.09 -19.24
CA GLY A 188 46.33 7.83 -20.38
C GLY A 188 47.19 8.96 -19.83
N GLY A 189 48.24 8.57 -19.11
CA GLY A 189 49.17 9.50 -18.47
C GLY A 189 49.81 10.46 -19.48
N PRO A 190 50.15 11.69 -19.07
CA PRO A 190 51.07 12.52 -19.82
C PRO A 190 52.44 11.81 -19.84
N ASP A 191 52.89 11.45 -21.04
CA ASP A 191 54.28 11.08 -21.26
C ASP A 191 55.07 12.39 -21.21
N ASP A 192 55.73 12.61 -20.06
CA ASP A 192 56.57 13.75 -19.76
C ASP A 192 57.86 13.68 -20.62
N GLY A 193 57.77 14.14 -21.86
CA GLY A 193 58.94 14.39 -22.71
C GLY A 193 59.67 15.67 -22.28
N VAL A 194 60.61 15.52 -21.34
CA VAL A 194 61.55 16.56 -20.85
C VAL A 194 62.42 17.11 -22.00
N PRO A 195 62.74 18.42 -22.02
CA PRO A 195 63.63 19.04 -22.99
C PRO A 195 65.10 18.80 -22.64
N SER A 196 65.91 18.48 -23.65
CA SER A 196 67.37 18.68 -23.68
C SER A 196 67.86 18.91 -25.09
#